data_AF-A0A5N5CUJ0-F1
#
_entry.id   AF-A0A5N5CUJ0-F1
#
_cell.length_a   1.000
_cell.length_b   1.000
_cell.length_c   1.000
_cell.angle_alpha   90.00
_cell.angle_beta   90.00
_cell.angle_gamma   90.00
#
_symmetry.space_group_name_H-M   'P 1'
#
loop_
_entity.id
_entity.type
_entity.pdbx_description
1 polymer ?
#
loop_
_entity_poly.entity_id
_entity_poly.type
_entity_poly.pdbx_seq_one_letter_code
_entity_poly.pdbx_strand_id
1 'polypeptide(L)'
;MESREDQIGQLRQLCKLLTENIEVVINEWKKEKAPNEVPSKEAYEAQRILTSAMGKVRELVVDPRYQIMEISQRYTDSRALFIAVERRVADLLEDGEGDGKQGCSLEFLAEKTGVERRKLGKYSFKSPDVPS
;
A
#
# COMPACT_ATOMS: atom_id res chain seq x y z
N MET A 1 4.23 0.54 33.36
CA MET A 1 3.47 -0.25 32.38
C MET A 1 2.08 0.35 32.37
N GLU A 2 1.66 1.01 31.28
CA GLU A 2 0.33 1.63 31.21
C GLU A 2 -0.76 0.61 31.56
N SER A 3 -1.78 1.05 32.29
CA SER A 3 -2.91 0.18 32.63
C SER A 3 -3.70 -0.16 31.36
N ARG A 4 -4.31 -1.35 31.32
CA ARG A 4 -5.23 -1.70 30.23
C ARG A 4 -6.39 -0.71 30.12
N GLU A 5 -6.81 -0.12 31.23
CA GLU A 5 -7.83 0.95 31.25
C GLU A 5 -7.35 2.21 30.52
N ASP A 6 -6.08 2.59 30.68
CA ASP A 6 -5.49 3.73 29.98
C ASP A 6 -5.45 3.46 28.47
N GLN A 7 -5.06 2.23 28.06
CA GLN A 7 -5.05 1.82 26.66
C GLN A 7 -6.45 1.84 26.03
N ILE A 8 -7.48 1.38 26.76
CA ILE A 8 -8.87 1.46 26.32
C ILE A 8 -9.30 2.91 26.13
N GLY A 9 -8.94 3.79 27.07
CA GLY A 9 -9.18 5.23 26.98
C GLY A 9 -8.54 5.84 25.73
N GLN A 10 -7.27 5.53 25.47
CA GLN A 10 -6.53 6.00 24.30
C GLN A 10 -7.15 5.49 22.99
N LEU A 11 -7.54 4.21 22.90
CA LEU A 11 -8.19 3.67 21.70
C LEU A 11 -9.52 4.36 21.40
N ARG A 12 -10.32 4.67 22.42
CA ARG A 12 -11.56 5.44 22.25
C ARG A 12 -11.30 6.85 21.75
N GLN A 13 -10.27 7.52 22.26
CA GLN A 13 -9.87 8.85 21.79
C GLN A 13 -9.36 8.82 20.35
N LEU A 14 -8.53 7.83 20.01
CA LEU A 14 -8.03 7.63 18.64
C LEU A 14 -9.17 7.36 17.66
N CYS A 15 -10.17 6.58 18.04
CA CYS A 15 -11.35 6.33 17.20
C CYS A 15 -12.08 7.64 16.87
N LYS A 16 -12.33 8.50 17.86
CA LYS A 16 -12.93 9.83 17.63
C LYS A 16 -12.07 10.70 16.70
N LEU A 17 -10.76 10.77 16.96
CA LEU A 17 -9.83 11.55 16.16
C LEU A 17 -9.80 11.07 14.70
N LEU A 18 -9.81 9.75 14.49
CA LEU A 18 -9.87 9.15 13.15
C LEU A 18 -11.17 9.53 12.46
N THR A 19 -12.32 9.35 13.11
CA THR A 19 -13.63 9.70 12.51
C THR A 19 -13.70 11.17 12.12
N GLU A 20 -13.30 12.09 13.01
CA GLU A 20 -13.31 13.52 12.75
C GLU A 20 -12.45 13.90 11.53
N ASN A 21 -11.23 13.37 11.43
CA ASN A 21 -10.32 13.70 10.34
C ASN A 21 -10.70 12.98 9.02
N ILE A 22 -11.33 11.80 9.08
CA ILE A 22 -11.91 11.14 7.90
C ILE A 22 -12.98 12.04 7.28
N GLU A 23 -13.88 12.61 8.10
CA GLU A 23 -14.91 13.53 7.58
C GLU A 23 -14.32 14.79 6.94
N VAL A 24 -13.21 15.32 7.47
CA VAL A 24 -12.48 16.42 6.84
C VAL A 24 -11.99 16.01 5.44
N VAL A 25 -11.31 14.86 5.33
CA VAL A 25 -10.80 14.36 4.03
C VAL A 25 -11.95 14.14 3.04
N ILE A 26 -13.05 13.51 3.47
CA ILE A 26 -14.22 13.27 2.61
C ILE A 26 -14.79 14.60 2.10
N ASN A 27 -14.88 15.61 2.96
CA ASN A 27 -15.41 16.91 2.57
C ASN A 27 -14.48 17.67 1.62
N GLU A 28 -13.17 17.52 1.75
CA GLU A 28 -12.21 18.09 0.81
C GLU A 28 -12.24 17.37 -0.54
N TRP A 29 -12.30 16.04 -0.57
CA TRP A 29 -12.44 15.28 -1.82
C TRP A 29 -13.71 15.60 -2.59
N LYS A 30 -14.81 15.96 -1.91
CA LYS A 30 -16.03 16.44 -2.58
C LYS A 30 -15.82 17.80 -3.28
N LYS A 31 -14.82 18.58 -2.88
CA LYS A 31 -14.50 19.89 -3.46
C LYS A 31 -13.45 19.79 -4.57
N GLU A 32 -12.56 18.80 -4.49
CA GLU A 32 -11.53 18.55 -5.49
C GLU A 32 -12.13 18.17 -6.84
N LYS A 33 -11.59 18.76 -7.93
CA LYS A 33 -12.08 18.54 -9.30
C LYS A 33 -11.33 17.42 -10.01
N ALA A 34 -10.11 17.08 -9.57
CA ALA A 34 -9.30 16.02 -10.14
C ALA A 34 -8.40 15.34 -9.08
N PRO A 35 -8.24 14.00 -9.14
CA PRO A 35 -7.48 13.22 -8.16
C PRO A 35 -5.95 13.44 -8.18
N ASN A 36 -5.43 14.23 -9.12
CA ASN A 36 -4.00 14.48 -9.30
C ASN A 36 -3.56 15.89 -8.86
N GLU A 37 -4.46 16.65 -8.25
CA GLU A 37 -4.13 17.96 -7.68
C GLU A 37 -3.49 17.82 -6.31
N VAL A 38 -2.60 18.77 -5.96
CA VAL A 38 -2.01 18.81 -4.63
C VAL A 38 -3.14 19.02 -3.61
N PRO A 39 -3.23 18.20 -2.54
CA PRO A 39 -4.31 18.30 -1.57
C PRO A 39 -4.34 19.69 -0.93
N SER A 40 -5.54 20.15 -0.56
CA SER A 40 -5.68 21.35 0.26
C SER A 40 -4.90 21.20 1.57
N LYS A 41 -4.54 22.32 2.20
CA LYS A 41 -3.83 22.30 3.47
C LYS A 41 -4.61 21.52 4.53
N GLU A 42 -5.93 21.70 4.54
CA GLU A 42 -6.87 21.02 5.41
C GLU A 42 -6.88 19.51 5.16
N ALA A 43 -6.92 19.08 3.89
CA ALA A 43 -6.83 17.67 3.52
C ALA A 43 -5.49 17.06 3.91
N TYR A 44 -4.39 17.77 3.67
CA TYR A 44 -3.04 17.33 4.03
C TYR A 44 -2.88 17.15 5.54
N GLU A 45 -3.32 18.13 6.34
CA GLU A 45 -3.24 18.03 7.80
C GLU A 45 -4.10 16.88 8.33
N ALA A 46 -5.31 16.71 7.80
CA ALA A 46 -6.17 15.59 8.17
C ALA A 46 -5.51 14.24 7.83
N GLN A 47 -4.96 14.07 6.63
CA GLN A 47 -4.23 12.87 6.22
C GLN A 47 -3.00 12.58 7.11
N ARG A 48 -2.27 13.62 7.50
CA ARG A 48 -1.11 13.52 8.41
C ARG A 48 -1.54 13.04 9.80
N ILE A 49 -2.63 13.59 10.33
CA ILE A 49 -3.22 13.18 11.62
C ILE A 49 -3.68 11.73 11.54
N LEU A 50 -4.40 11.33 10.48
CA LEU A 50 -4.84 9.96 10.27
C LEU A 50 -3.68 8.98 10.26
N THR A 51 -2.61 9.29 9.52
CA THR A 51 -1.39 8.47 9.45
C THR A 51 -0.76 8.30 10.83
N SER A 52 -0.65 9.38 11.60
CA SER A 52 -0.08 9.36 12.95
C SER A 52 -0.96 8.57 13.93
N ALA A 53 -2.28 8.76 13.88
CA ALA A 53 -3.24 8.07 14.73
C ALA A 53 -3.26 6.56 14.45
N MET A 54 -3.21 6.15 13.17
CA MET A 54 -3.08 4.72 12.80
C MET A 54 -1.79 4.10 13.33
N GLY A 55 -0.68 4.85 13.31
CA GLY A 55 0.57 4.42 13.95
C GLY A 55 0.39 4.11 15.43
N LYS A 56 -0.32 4.98 16.17
CA LYS A 56 -0.60 4.76 17.59
C LYS A 56 -1.57 3.61 17.84
N VAL A 57 -2.60 3.44 17.01
CA VAL A 57 -3.49 2.26 17.06
C VAL A 57 -2.67 0.98 16.90
N ARG A 58 -1.75 0.98 15.93
CA ARG A 58 -0.86 -0.17 15.68
C ARG A 58 0.00 -0.47 16.90
N GLU A 59 0.57 0.54 17.55
CA GLU A 59 1.36 0.39 18.79
C GLU A 59 0.54 -0.23 19.95
N LEU A 60 -0.72 0.17 20.10
CA LEU A 60 -1.57 -0.28 21.21
C LEU A 60 -2.13 -1.69 21.03
N VAL A 61 -2.36 -2.12 19.78
CA VAL A 61 -3.13 -3.35 19.48
C VAL A 61 -2.25 -4.46 18.90
N VAL A 62 -1.20 -4.13 18.14
CA VAL A 62 -0.40 -5.14 17.44
C VAL A 62 0.68 -5.71 18.35
N ASP A 63 0.82 -7.04 18.33
CA ASP A 63 1.95 -7.69 19.00
C ASP A 63 3.26 -7.26 18.32
N PRO A 64 4.24 -6.73 19.07
CA PRO A 64 5.53 -6.30 18.52
C PRO A 64 6.25 -7.37 17.69
N ARG A 65 6.01 -8.67 17.97
CA ARG A 65 6.59 -9.78 17.21
C ARG A 65 6.10 -9.81 15.76
N TYR A 66 4.81 -9.52 15.52
CA TYR A 66 4.28 -9.40 14.16
C TYR A 66 4.88 -8.20 13.44
N GLN A 67 5.11 -7.09 14.13
CA GLN A 67 5.77 -5.93 13.55
C GLN A 67 7.21 -6.21 13.10
N ILE A 68 8.00 -6.92 13.91
CA ILE A 68 9.36 -7.31 13.52
C ILE A 68 9.33 -8.22 12.28
N MET A 69 8.40 -9.17 12.24
CA MET A 69 8.22 -10.05 11.09
C MET A 69 7.86 -9.27 9.82
N GLU A 70 6.91 -8.34 9.89
CA GLU A 70 6.55 -7.46 8.75
C GLU A 70 7.75 -6.63 8.28
N ILE A 71 8.50 -6.01 9.20
CA ILE A 71 9.68 -5.21 8.86
C ILE A 71 10.75 -6.07 8.18
N SER A 72 10.93 -7.32 8.63
CA SER A 72 11.88 -8.25 8.03
C SER A 72 11.55 -8.58 6.56
N GLN A 73 10.26 -8.57 6.21
CA GLN A 73 9.80 -8.81 4.84
C GLN A 73 10.04 -7.61 3.91
N ARG A 74 10.06 -6.37 4.45
CA ARG A 74 10.26 -5.14 3.66
C ARG A 74 11.56 -5.10 2.86
N TYR A 75 12.60 -5.82 3.28
CA TYR A 75 13.84 -5.96 2.49
C TYR A 75 13.57 -6.63 1.15
N THR A 76 12.73 -7.67 1.15
CA THR A 76 12.37 -8.40 -0.08
C THR A 76 11.54 -7.50 -0.99
N ASP A 77 10.57 -6.77 -0.43
CA ASP A 77 9.73 -5.83 -1.18
C ASP A 77 10.56 -4.71 -1.80
N SER A 78 11.49 -4.13 -1.01
CA SER A 78 12.37 -3.06 -1.49
C SER A 78 13.28 -3.54 -2.63
N ARG A 79 13.80 -4.78 -2.54
CA ARG A 79 14.59 -5.37 -3.62
C ARG A 79 13.76 -5.70 -4.85
N ALA A 80 12.54 -6.19 -4.67
CA ALA A 80 11.63 -6.42 -5.78
C ALA A 80 11.32 -5.11 -6.52
N LEU A 81 11.05 -4.03 -5.77
CA LEU A 81 10.81 -2.70 -6.32
C LEU A 81 12.05 -2.15 -7.05
N PHE A 82 13.24 -2.30 -6.45
CA PHE A 82 14.50 -1.90 -7.09
C PHE A 82 14.68 -2.59 -8.46
N ILE A 83 14.49 -3.92 -8.50
CA ILE A 83 14.58 -4.69 -9.75
C ILE A 83 13.50 -4.23 -10.74
N ALA A 84 12.26 -4.01 -10.28
CA ALA A 84 11.17 -3.56 -11.14
C ALA A 84 11.47 -2.20 -11.80
N VAL A 85 12.08 -1.28 -11.06
CA VAL A 85 12.51 0.04 -11.57
C VAL A 85 13.70 -0.11 -12.53
N GLU A 86 14.74 -0.85 -12.14
CA GLU A 86 15.94 -1.06 -12.98
C GLU A 86 15.57 -1.69 -14.34
N ARG A 87 14.56 -2.57 -14.34
CA ARG A 87 14.06 -3.28 -15.53
C ARG A 87 12.91 -2.58 -16.23
N ARG A 88 12.52 -1.38 -15.78
CA ARG A 88 11.42 -0.57 -16.36
C ARG A 88 10.14 -1.39 -16.53
N VAL A 89 9.80 -2.19 -15.52
CA VAL A 89 8.63 -3.07 -15.59
C VAL A 89 7.35 -2.26 -15.76
N ALA A 90 7.27 -1.06 -15.18
CA ALA A 90 6.12 -0.16 -15.37
C ALA A 90 5.92 0.22 -16.85
N ASP A 91 6.97 0.69 -17.53
CA ASP A 91 6.94 1.04 -18.95
C ASP A 91 6.54 -0.19 -19.80
N LEU A 92 7.10 -1.37 -19.51
CA LEU A 92 6.76 -2.61 -20.20
C LEU A 92 5.30 -3.05 -19.99
N LEU A 93 4.68 -2.68 -18.86
CA LEU A 93 3.27 -2.92 -18.59
C LEU A 93 2.35 -1.91 -19.30
N GLU A 94 2.83 -0.70 -19.54
CA GLU A 94 2.14 0.33 -20.32
C GLU A 94 2.22 0.04 -21.83
N ASP A 95 3.40 -0.39 -22.30
CA ASP A 95 3.72 -0.68 -23.70
C ASP A 95 3.30 -2.10 -24.15
N GLY A 96 2.93 -2.98 -23.21
CA GLY A 96 2.65 -4.38 -23.49
C GLY A 96 1.42 -4.62 -24.37
N GLU A 97 1.23 -5.87 -24.82
CA GLU A 97 0.17 -6.31 -25.77
C GLU A 97 -1.28 -6.02 -25.34
N GLY A 98 -1.51 -5.41 -24.18
CA GLY A 98 -2.80 -4.90 -23.73
C GLY A 98 -2.72 -3.40 -23.45
N ASP A 99 -3.65 -2.65 -24.04
CA ASP A 99 -3.86 -1.20 -24.02
C ASP A 99 -4.03 -0.59 -22.60
N GLY A 100 -3.08 -0.82 -21.70
CA GLY A 100 -3.15 -0.58 -20.25
C GLY A 100 -4.25 -1.36 -19.50
N LYS A 101 -5.08 -2.13 -20.22
CA LYS A 101 -6.28 -2.82 -19.70
C LYS A 101 -6.18 -4.34 -19.67
N GLN A 102 -5.29 -4.91 -20.47
CA GLN A 102 -4.99 -6.34 -20.50
C GLN A 102 -3.58 -6.53 -19.94
N GLY A 103 -3.46 -7.32 -18.87
CA GLY A 103 -2.16 -7.57 -18.25
C GLY A 103 -1.17 -8.21 -19.23
N CYS A 104 0.12 -8.05 -18.97
CA CYS A 104 1.19 -8.66 -19.76
C CYS A 104 1.42 -10.13 -19.37
N SER A 105 1.81 -10.96 -20.35
CA SER A 105 2.24 -12.33 -20.08
C SER A 105 3.57 -12.35 -19.30
N LEU A 106 3.76 -13.36 -18.44
CA LEU A 106 5.01 -13.52 -17.69
C LEU A 106 6.18 -13.90 -18.61
N GLU A 107 5.88 -14.50 -19.75
CA GLU A 107 6.82 -14.85 -20.82
C GLU A 107 7.40 -13.60 -21.46
N PHE A 108 6.53 -12.66 -21.86
CA PHE A 108 6.94 -11.36 -22.40
C PHE A 108 7.80 -10.60 -21.40
N LEU A 109 7.37 -10.51 -20.13
CA LEU A 109 8.15 -9.83 -19.10
C LEU A 109 9.49 -10.53 -18.84
N ALA A 110 9.53 -11.86 -18.81
CA ALA A 110 10.78 -12.58 -18.63
C ALA A 110 11.77 -12.33 -19.79
N GLU A 111 11.27 -12.32 -21.03
CA GLU A 111 12.08 -12.02 -22.22
C GLU A 111 12.63 -10.59 -22.18
N LYS A 112 11.78 -9.60 -21.92
CA LYS A 112 12.18 -8.18 -21.94
C LYS A 112 13.05 -7.76 -20.77
N THR A 113 12.80 -8.31 -19.58
CA THR A 113 13.53 -7.93 -18.36
C THR A 113 14.80 -8.77 -18.13
N GLY A 114 14.86 -9.97 -18.72
CA GLY A 114 15.90 -10.97 -18.43
C GLY A 114 15.75 -11.63 -17.05
N VAL A 115 14.62 -11.40 -16.36
CA VAL A 115 14.32 -12.03 -15.06
C VAL A 115 13.67 -13.39 -15.30
N GLU A 116 14.13 -14.41 -14.58
CA GLU A 116 13.54 -15.75 -14.62
C GLU A 116 12.03 -15.70 -14.36
N ARG A 117 11.23 -16.23 -15.31
CA ARG A 117 9.75 -16.25 -15.25
C ARG A 117 9.19 -16.67 -13.89
N ARG A 118 9.77 -17.72 -13.30
CA ARG A 118 9.34 -18.25 -12.00
C ARG A 118 9.52 -17.25 -10.85
N LYS A 119 10.51 -16.35 -10.94
CA LYS A 119 10.73 -15.28 -9.96
C LYS A 119 9.73 -14.14 -10.13
N LEU A 120 9.33 -13.84 -11.36
CA LEU A 120 8.26 -12.88 -11.65
C LEU A 120 6.89 -13.38 -11.15
N GLY A 121 6.59 -14.66 -11.38
CA GLY A 121 5.33 -15.29 -10.97
C GLY A 121 5.25 -15.75 -9.52
N LYS A 122 6.23 -15.44 -8.67
CA LYS A 122 6.30 -15.94 -7.27
C LYS A 122 5.05 -15.58 -6.45
N TYR A 123 4.37 -14.49 -6.79
CA TYR A 123 3.11 -14.03 -6.20
C TYR A 123 1.96 -13.98 -7.21
N SER A 124 2.10 -14.63 -8.37
CA SER A 124 1.00 -14.73 -9.34
C SER A 124 -0.13 -15.52 -8.70
N PHE A 125 -1.25 -14.85 -8.40
CA PHE A 125 -2.49 -15.53 -8.05
C PHE A 125 -2.82 -16.49 -9.20
N LYS A 126 -2.89 -17.79 -8.92
CA LYS A 126 -3.51 -18.73 -9.85
C LYS A 126 -4.99 -18.40 -9.89
N SER A 127 -5.44 -17.74 -10.95
CA SER A 127 -6.86 -17.76 -11.29
C SER A 127 -7.25 -19.22 -11.56
N PRO A 128 -8.38 -19.72 -11.04
CA PRO A 128 -8.78 -21.12 -11.16
C PRO A 128 -8.96 -21.63 -12.60
N ASP A 129 -8.92 -20.74 -13.60
CA ASP A 129 -9.30 -21.06 -15.00
C ASP A 129 -8.14 -21.19 -16.00
N VAL A 130 -6.87 -21.36 -15.56
CA VAL A 130 -5.76 -21.59 -16.51
C VAL A 130 -5.08 -22.94 -16.23
N PRO A 131 -5.24 -23.96 -17.11
CA PRO A 131 -4.58 -25.25 -16.96
C PRO A 131 -3.07 -25.12 -17.21
N SER A 132 -2.32 -25.95 -16.50
CA SER A 132 -0.86 -26.02 -16.40
C SER A 132 -0.13 -26.25 -17.71
#